data_AF-A0A223CYL5-F1
#
_entry.id   AF-A0A223CYL5-F1
#
_cell.length_a   1.000
_cell.length_b   1.000
_cell.length_c   1.000
_cell.angle_alpha   90.00
_cell.angle_beta   90.00
_cell.angle_gamma   90.00
#
_symmetry.space_group_name_H-M   'P 1'
#
loop_
_entity.id
_entity.type
_entity.pdbx_description
1 polymer ?
#
loop_
_entity_poly.entity_id
_entity_poly.type
_entity_poly.pdbx_seq_one_letter_code
_entity_poly.pdbx_strand_id
1 'polypeptide(L)'
;MVEKYKPYLHKVNDFMLYMYTDLPQFSELMQELQEHGLDSKCFYDKQWSKKEVDDAEFLILGAINECEDPVRSEFDTHFKNHCKKCKAHLEQTSDIKIRRKYVGKWDFYSAYEIRNIVSPRVKEILEREDVPGVAFRPVYTLKVEDPIGWQLIVEHILPPTHPDSNLRYSVNCPVCGLKSYVYSKTDPVAYGPEIRKLALDGFNRSHELFGGVVYPDPITIVPQRIRQLFKEHKIKGAGFAPIVIKE
;
A
#
# COMPACT_ATOMS: atom_id res chain seq x y z
N MET A 1 3.27 15.20 -22.65
CA MET A 1 2.22 15.08 -21.62
C MET A 1 2.81 15.64 -20.35
N VAL A 2 2.16 16.63 -19.74
CA VAL A 2 2.64 17.22 -18.48
C VAL A 2 2.30 16.22 -17.37
N GLU A 3 3.32 15.60 -16.77
CA GLU A 3 3.13 14.75 -15.59
C GLU A 3 2.55 15.63 -14.46
N LYS A 4 1.37 15.26 -13.95
CA LYS A 4 0.73 15.96 -12.84
C LYS A 4 1.27 15.37 -11.53
N TYR A 5 2.25 16.02 -10.91
CA TYR A 5 2.80 15.63 -9.62
C TYR A 5 1.90 16.11 -8.47
N LYS A 6 1.60 15.24 -7.50
CA LYS A 6 0.86 15.57 -6.27
C LYS A 6 1.81 15.74 -5.07
N PRO A 7 1.30 16.27 -3.95
CA PRO A 7 1.78 17.49 -3.36
C PRO A 7 3.15 17.35 -2.71
N TYR A 8 3.89 18.42 -2.87
CA TYR A 8 5.11 18.77 -2.19
C TYR A 8 5.02 18.63 -0.66
N LEU A 9 6.16 18.46 0.01
CA LEU A 9 6.28 18.48 1.47
C LEU A 9 7.45 19.40 1.84
N HIS A 10 7.17 20.67 2.17
CA HIS A 10 8.23 21.53 2.73
C HIS A 10 8.56 20.94 4.09
N LYS A 11 9.82 20.98 4.47
CA LYS A 11 10.17 21.01 5.88
C LYS A 11 11.04 22.24 6.06
N VAL A 12 10.38 23.39 6.26
CA VAL A 12 11.06 24.57 6.81
C VAL A 12 10.82 24.48 8.31
N ASN A 13 11.84 24.10 9.08
CA ASN A 13 11.70 23.68 10.47
C ASN A 13 10.73 22.49 10.63
N ASP A 14 9.47 22.71 11.02
CA ASP A 14 8.42 21.70 11.24
C ASP A 14 7.17 21.88 10.36
N PHE A 15 7.18 22.83 9.42
CA PHE A 15 6.02 23.13 8.58
C PHE A 15 5.99 22.29 7.30
N MET A 16 4.89 21.55 7.10
CA MET A 16 4.58 20.81 5.87
C MET A 16 3.65 21.62 4.97
N LEU A 17 4.13 21.98 3.78
CA LEU A 17 3.33 22.64 2.74
C LEU A 17 3.01 21.66 1.62
N TYR A 18 1.74 21.53 1.27
CA TYR A 18 1.26 20.74 0.13
C TYR A 18 1.01 21.64 -1.09
N MET A 19 1.83 21.50 -2.14
CA MET A 19 1.75 22.30 -3.37
C MET A 19 2.02 21.44 -4.61
N TYR A 20 1.36 21.75 -5.73
CA TYR A 20 1.65 21.12 -7.01
C TYR A 20 2.88 21.76 -7.67
N THR A 21 3.78 20.96 -8.23
CA THR A 21 5.05 21.45 -8.78
C THR A 21 4.91 22.10 -10.16
N ASP A 22 3.75 21.96 -10.80
CA ASP A 22 3.43 22.60 -12.09
C ASP A 22 2.78 23.99 -11.92
N LEU A 23 2.57 24.44 -10.69
CA LEU A 23 2.08 25.78 -10.39
C LEU A 23 3.22 26.82 -10.44
N PRO A 24 3.00 28.03 -10.99
CA PRO A 24 4.00 29.10 -10.97
C PRO A 24 4.53 29.43 -9.57
N GLN A 25 3.66 29.36 -8.57
CA GLN A 25 3.96 29.62 -7.16
C GLN A 25 5.01 28.66 -6.60
N PHE A 26 5.17 27.46 -7.19
CA PHE A 26 6.19 26.52 -6.75
C PHE A 26 7.59 27.07 -7.03
N SER A 27 7.82 27.61 -8.23
CA SER A 27 9.11 28.21 -8.59
C SER A 27 9.43 29.43 -7.73
N GLU A 28 8.43 30.28 -7.48
CA GLU A 28 8.56 31.46 -6.59
C GLU A 28 8.97 31.05 -5.17
N LEU A 29 8.32 30.02 -4.63
CA LEU A 29 8.62 29.49 -3.30
C LEU A 29 10.03 28.87 -3.22
N MET A 30 10.43 28.09 -4.23
CA MET A 30 11.78 27.50 -4.25
C MET A 30 12.86 28.58 -4.32
N GLN A 31 12.62 29.66 -5.06
CA GLN A 31 13.52 30.81 -5.10
C GLN A 31 13.60 31.53 -3.75
N GLU A 32 12.46 31.83 -3.13
CA GLU A 32 12.41 32.50 -1.81
C GLU A 32 13.21 31.71 -0.77
N LEU A 33 13.03 30.38 -0.72
CA LEU A 33 13.76 29.55 0.24
C LEU A 33 15.26 29.54 0.00
N GLN A 34 15.67 29.51 -1.26
CA GLN A 34 17.08 29.61 -1.62
C GLN A 34 17.66 30.98 -1.21
N GLU A 35 16.94 32.07 -1.44
CA GLU A 35 17.35 33.43 -1.10
C GLU A 35 17.53 33.62 0.42
N HIS A 36 16.70 32.97 1.24
CA HIS A 36 16.81 33.00 2.71
C HIS A 36 17.75 31.91 3.28
N GLY A 37 18.43 31.13 2.44
CA GLY A 37 19.34 30.07 2.88
C GLY A 37 18.63 28.93 3.63
N LEU A 38 17.37 28.68 3.32
CA LEU A 38 16.56 27.64 3.94
C LEU A 38 16.69 26.32 3.17
N ASP A 39 17.23 25.31 3.84
CA ASP A 39 17.26 23.95 3.29
C ASP A 39 15.84 23.43 3.06
N SER A 40 15.60 22.85 1.89
CA SER A 40 14.34 22.23 1.54
C SER A 40 14.54 20.82 0.96
N LYS A 41 13.56 19.94 1.16
CA LYS A 41 13.54 18.59 0.58
C LYS A 41 12.23 18.43 -0.19
N CYS A 42 12.33 18.04 -1.45
CA CYS A 42 11.16 17.76 -2.28
C CYS A 42 10.83 16.27 -2.23
N PHE A 43 9.57 15.95 -1.94
CA PHE A 43 9.04 14.59 -2.08
C PHE A 43 8.01 14.61 -3.20
N TYR A 44 8.11 13.65 -4.11
CA TYR A 44 7.26 13.56 -5.30
C TYR A 44 6.35 12.34 -5.20
N ASP A 45 5.08 12.52 -5.51
CA ASP A 45 4.11 11.43 -5.66
C ASP A 45 3.47 11.55 -7.05
N LYS A 46 3.62 10.54 -7.90
CA LYS A 46 3.06 10.57 -9.25
C LYS A 46 1.56 10.33 -9.19
N GLN A 47 0.79 11.27 -9.71
CA GLN A 47 -0.64 11.08 -9.89
C GLN A 47 -0.90 10.43 -11.24
N TRP A 48 -1.20 9.13 -11.20
CA TRP A 48 -1.58 8.39 -12.39
C TRP A 48 -2.85 8.97 -13.01
N SER A 49 -2.80 9.24 -14.31
CA SER A 49 -3.97 9.65 -15.06
C SER A 49 -5.00 8.53 -15.12
N LYS A 50 -6.27 8.90 -15.32
CA LYS A 50 -7.34 7.92 -15.53
C LYS A 50 -7.00 6.95 -16.66
N LYS A 51 -6.40 7.46 -17.75
CA LYS A 51 -6.00 6.65 -18.90
C LYS A 51 -4.92 5.63 -18.52
N GLU A 52 -3.87 6.04 -17.82
CA GLU A 52 -2.81 5.11 -17.37
C GLU A 52 -3.38 3.98 -16.50
N VAL A 53 -4.31 4.29 -15.60
CA VAL A 53 -4.96 3.27 -14.76
C VAL A 53 -5.96 2.42 -15.55
N ASP A 54 -6.68 2.99 -16.51
CA ASP A 54 -7.66 2.28 -17.33
C ASP A 54 -6.97 1.33 -18.35
N ASP A 55 -5.79 1.69 -18.85
CA ASP A 55 -5.02 0.93 -19.83
C ASP A 55 -4.08 -0.12 -19.21
N ALA A 56 -3.80 -0.05 -17.90
CA ALA A 56 -2.93 -0.99 -17.23
C ALA A 56 -3.54 -2.40 -17.12
N GLU A 57 -2.73 -3.43 -17.43
CA GLU A 57 -3.12 -4.84 -17.32
C GLU A 57 -3.19 -5.30 -15.85
N PHE A 58 -2.19 -4.87 -15.06
CA PHE A 58 -2.09 -5.13 -13.64
C PHE A 58 -1.97 -3.83 -12.84
N LEU A 59 -2.48 -3.86 -11.62
CA LEU A 59 -2.56 -2.74 -10.72
C LEU A 59 -2.06 -3.12 -9.33
N ILE A 60 -1.36 -2.21 -8.68
CA ILE A 60 -1.18 -2.22 -7.23
C ILE A 60 -2.49 -1.76 -6.61
N LEU A 61 -3.06 -2.60 -5.73
CA LEU A 61 -4.21 -2.27 -4.89
C LEU A 61 -3.71 -1.84 -3.50
N GLY A 62 -4.26 -0.73 -3.00
CA GLY A 62 -4.03 -0.28 -1.64
C GLY A 62 -5.23 0.48 -1.07
N ALA A 63 -5.25 0.67 0.24
CA ALA A 63 -6.23 1.53 0.86
C ALA A 63 -5.88 3.00 0.66
N ILE A 64 -6.87 3.83 0.34
CA ILE A 64 -6.73 5.30 0.30
C ILE A 64 -6.79 5.89 1.71
N ASN A 65 -7.44 5.18 2.64
CA ASN A 65 -7.59 5.63 4.01
C ASN A 65 -6.89 4.66 4.95
N GLU A 66 -6.13 5.23 5.88
CA GLU A 66 -5.57 4.52 7.02
C GLU A 66 -6.36 4.87 8.28
N CYS A 67 -6.76 3.85 9.02
CA CYS A 67 -7.22 3.95 10.39
C CYS A 67 -5.97 4.20 11.25
N GLU A 68 -5.84 5.42 11.76
CA GLU A 68 -4.67 5.90 12.51
C GLU A 68 -4.51 5.27 13.92
N ASP A 69 -5.35 4.31 14.29
CA ASP A 69 -5.49 3.87 15.68
C ASP A 69 -5.61 2.33 15.79
N PRO A 70 -4.54 1.56 15.52
CA PRO A 70 -4.46 0.21 16.04
C PRO A 70 -4.33 0.31 17.56
N VAL A 71 -4.67 -0.76 18.28
CA VAL A 71 -4.36 -0.85 19.71
C VAL A 71 -2.84 -0.98 19.85
N ARG A 72 -2.10 0.14 19.75
CA ARG A 72 -0.63 0.22 19.74
C ARG A 72 0.05 -0.53 20.90
N SER A 73 -0.67 -0.69 22.02
CA SER A 73 -0.18 -1.37 23.23
C SER A 73 -0.34 -2.90 23.23
N GLU A 74 -1.01 -3.49 22.23
CA GLU A 74 -1.32 -4.93 22.19
C GLU A 74 -0.65 -5.64 21.00
N PHE A 75 0.30 -5.00 20.34
CA PHE A 75 0.83 -5.54 19.10
C PHE A 75 1.60 -6.86 19.30
N ASP A 76 2.39 -6.96 20.38
CA ASP A 76 3.06 -8.19 20.80
C ASP A 76 2.09 -9.35 21.10
N THR A 77 0.78 -9.09 21.18
CA THR A 77 -0.26 -10.13 21.33
C THR A 77 -0.70 -10.73 20.00
N HIS A 78 -0.52 -9.99 18.91
CA HIS A 78 -0.97 -10.40 17.57
C HIS A 78 0.17 -10.91 16.70
N PHE A 79 1.41 -10.53 16.98
CA PHE A 79 2.55 -10.89 16.15
C PHE A 79 3.71 -11.46 16.98
N LYS A 80 4.46 -12.38 16.39
CA LYS A 80 5.67 -12.99 16.97
C LYS A 80 6.87 -12.81 16.04
N ASN A 81 8.02 -13.31 16.51
CA ASN A 81 9.32 -13.28 15.84
C ASN A 81 9.88 -11.87 15.64
N HIS A 82 10.06 -11.18 16.77
CA HIS A 82 10.70 -9.88 16.82
C HIS A 82 12.23 -10.01 16.65
N CYS A 83 12.75 -9.48 15.53
CA CYS A 83 14.20 -9.37 15.36
C CYS A 83 14.78 -8.32 16.32
N LYS A 84 15.70 -8.71 17.22
CA LYS A 84 16.31 -7.78 18.18
C LYS A 84 16.99 -6.56 17.52
N LYS A 85 17.47 -6.71 16.28
CA LYS A 85 18.18 -5.67 15.51
C LYS A 85 17.24 -4.75 14.73
N CYS A 86 16.44 -5.28 13.80
CA CYS A 86 15.57 -4.44 12.94
C CYS A 86 14.16 -4.24 13.51
N LYS A 87 13.84 -4.89 14.64
CA LYS A 87 12.54 -4.87 15.30
C LYS A 87 11.39 -5.48 14.51
N ALA A 88 11.63 -5.93 13.28
CA ALA A 88 10.58 -6.46 12.43
C ALA A 88 9.83 -7.63 13.07
N HIS A 89 8.51 -7.57 12.98
CA HIS A 89 7.60 -8.66 13.25
C HIS A 89 7.34 -9.39 11.94
N LEU A 90 7.51 -10.70 11.94
CA LEU A 90 7.49 -11.50 10.72
C LEU A 90 6.25 -12.39 10.62
N GLU A 91 5.52 -12.58 11.73
CA GLU A 91 4.44 -13.56 11.78
C GLU A 91 3.27 -13.04 12.61
N GLN A 92 2.09 -13.00 12.01
CA GLN A 92 0.84 -12.80 12.73
C GLN A 92 0.35 -14.13 13.31
N THR A 93 0.10 -14.17 14.61
CA THR A 93 -0.22 -15.39 15.38
C THR A 93 -1.62 -15.41 16.00
N SER A 94 -2.38 -14.31 15.88
CA SER A 94 -3.78 -14.26 16.30
C SER A 94 -4.59 -13.29 15.44
N ASP A 95 -5.92 -13.35 15.59
CA ASP A 95 -6.83 -12.43 14.94
C ASP A 95 -6.66 -11.01 15.48
N ILE A 96 -6.77 -10.04 14.59
CA ILE A 96 -6.49 -8.64 14.88
C ILE A 96 -7.68 -7.98 15.56
N LYS A 97 -7.38 -7.06 16.49
CA LYS A 97 -8.37 -6.17 17.11
C LYS A 97 -8.11 -4.71 16.75
N ILE A 98 -9.15 -3.99 16.29
CA ILE A 98 -9.10 -2.56 15.97
C ILE A 98 -10.15 -1.76 16.75
N ARG A 99 -9.96 -0.43 16.86
CA ARG A 99 -10.96 0.45 17.49
C ARG A 99 -12.12 0.76 16.53
N ARG A 100 -13.35 0.66 17.03
CA ARG A 100 -14.60 0.74 16.25
C ARG A 100 -14.81 2.02 15.44
N LYS A 101 -14.19 3.15 15.81
CA LYS A 101 -14.54 4.50 15.30
C LYS A 101 -14.36 4.69 13.77
N TYR A 102 -13.63 3.79 13.09
CA TYR A 102 -13.38 3.88 11.65
C TYR A 102 -14.10 2.81 10.82
N VAL A 103 -14.83 1.91 11.49
CA VAL A 103 -15.44 0.75 10.87
C VAL A 103 -16.83 1.13 10.35
N GLY A 104 -17.12 0.80 9.09
CA GLY A 104 -18.42 1.04 8.45
C GLY A 104 -18.50 2.28 7.57
N LYS A 105 -17.46 3.13 7.52
CA LYS A 105 -17.38 4.25 6.56
C LYS A 105 -16.84 3.82 5.20
N TRP A 106 -15.92 2.86 5.19
CA TRP A 106 -15.19 2.40 4.02
C TRP A 106 -15.33 0.89 3.86
N ASP A 107 -15.31 0.43 2.62
CA ASP A 107 -15.36 -0.99 2.28
C ASP A 107 -13.95 -1.61 2.24
N PHE A 108 -12.94 -0.79 1.96
CA PHE A 108 -11.52 -1.16 1.93
C PHE A 108 -10.71 -0.12 2.69
N TYR A 109 -9.92 -0.55 3.66
CA TYR A 109 -9.13 0.33 4.53
C TYR A 109 -7.91 -0.41 5.09
N SER A 110 -6.92 0.35 5.56
CA SER A 110 -5.80 -0.19 6.32
C SER A 110 -5.87 0.32 7.76
N ALA A 111 -5.20 -0.34 8.71
CA ALA A 111 -5.02 0.15 10.07
C ALA A 111 -3.54 0.08 10.43
N TYR A 112 -2.82 1.20 10.33
CA TYR A 112 -1.39 1.38 10.56
C TYR A 112 -0.49 0.23 10.04
N GLU A 113 -0.34 -0.84 10.81
CA GLU A 113 0.55 -1.99 10.57
C GLU A 113 -0.19 -3.19 9.94
N ILE A 114 -1.50 -3.07 9.76
CA ILE A 114 -2.38 -4.07 9.16
C ILE A 114 -2.92 -3.49 7.87
N ARG A 115 -2.55 -4.11 6.74
CA ARG A 115 -3.06 -3.71 5.42
C ARG A 115 -4.28 -4.53 5.02
N ASN A 116 -5.02 -4.00 4.05
CA ASN A 116 -6.07 -4.72 3.32
C ASN A 116 -7.21 -5.25 4.20
N ILE A 117 -7.77 -4.42 5.07
CA ILE A 117 -8.99 -4.76 5.79
C ILE A 117 -10.20 -4.42 4.90
N VAL A 118 -11.15 -5.35 4.83
CA VAL A 118 -12.35 -5.22 4.01
C VAL A 118 -13.63 -5.35 4.85
N SER A 119 -14.71 -4.74 4.39
CA SER A 119 -16.04 -4.90 5.00
C SER A 119 -16.60 -6.31 4.74
N PRO A 120 -17.56 -6.81 5.57
CA PRO A 120 -18.23 -8.08 5.32
C PRO A 120 -18.82 -8.17 3.91
N ARG A 121 -19.39 -7.06 3.41
CA ARG A 121 -19.90 -6.93 2.06
C ARG A 121 -18.86 -7.23 0.98
N VAL A 122 -17.62 -6.74 1.13
CA VAL A 122 -16.56 -7.01 0.15
C VAL A 122 -16.14 -8.47 0.20
N LYS A 123 -16.00 -9.05 1.40
CA LYS A 123 -15.74 -10.49 1.56
C LYS A 123 -16.80 -11.31 0.82
N GLU A 124 -18.08 -11.05 1.07
CA GLU A 124 -19.19 -11.76 0.41
C GLU A 124 -19.16 -11.62 -1.12
N ILE A 125 -18.80 -10.44 -1.64
CA ILE A 125 -18.63 -10.25 -3.09
C ILE A 125 -17.48 -11.13 -3.59
N LEU A 126 -16.31 -11.06 -2.97
CA LEU A 126 -15.13 -11.80 -3.41
C LEU A 126 -15.35 -13.33 -3.36
N GLU A 127 -16.04 -13.82 -2.32
CA GLU A 127 -16.39 -15.25 -2.20
C GLU A 127 -17.45 -15.66 -3.23
N ARG A 128 -18.47 -14.82 -3.46
CA ARG A 128 -19.53 -15.12 -4.43
C ARG A 128 -19.01 -15.15 -5.86
N GLU A 129 -18.10 -14.25 -6.21
CA GLU A 129 -17.48 -14.19 -7.54
C GLU A 129 -16.31 -15.18 -7.69
N ASP A 130 -16.06 -16.05 -6.70
CA ASP A 130 -14.99 -17.06 -6.67
C ASP A 130 -13.62 -16.47 -7.05
N VAL A 131 -13.28 -15.31 -6.45
CA VAL A 131 -12.03 -14.61 -6.78
C VAL A 131 -10.84 -15.36 -6.17
N PRO A 132 -9.85 -15.80 -6.98
CA PRO A 132 -8.76 -16.62 -6.48
C PRO A 132 -7.69 -15.78 -5.75
N GLY A 133 -6.85 -16.48 -4.97
CA GLY A 133 -5.65 -15.90 -4.34
C GLY A 133 -5.92 -15.10 -3.07
N VAL A 134 -7.13 -15.17 -2.50
CA VAL A 134 -7.50 -14.54 -1.23
C VAL A 134 -7.95 -15.55 -0.19
N ALA A 135 -7.55 -15.30 1.04
CA ALA A 135 -8.14 -15.85 2.24
C ALA A 135 -8.56 -14.70 3.18
N PHE A 136 -9.44 -14.99 4.13
CA PHE A 136 -9.96 -13.99 5.05
C PHE A 136 -9.70 -14.39 6.50
N ARG A 137 -9.19 -13.45 7.29
CA ARG A 137 -9.12 -13.58 8.75
C ARG A 137 -10.05 -12.57 9.40
N PRO A 138 -10.80 -12.96 10.44
CA PRO A 138 -11.72 -12.04 11.08
C PRO A 138 -10.94 -10.91 11.78
N VAL A 139 -11.53 -9.71 11.73
CA VAL A 139 -11.05 -8.55 12.47
C VAL A 139 -12.12 -8.15 13.47
N TYR A 140 -11.71 -7.99 14.73
CA TYR A 140 -12.61 -7.74 15.85
C TYR A 140 -12.43 -6.32 16.39
N THR A 141 -13.29 -5.95 17.33
CA THR A 141 -13.01 -4.85 18.25
C THR A 141 -12.73 -5.40 19.64
N LEU A 142 -12.18 -4.57 20.53
CA LEU A 142 -11.99 -4.95 21.93
C LEU A 142 -13.31 -5.28 22.68
N LYS A 143 -14.47 -4.85 22.16
CA LYS A 143 -15.76 -4.89 22.86
C LYS A 143 -16.80 -5.81 22.23
N VAL A 144 -16.54 -6.32 21.03
CA VAL A 144 -17.52 -7.05 20.22
C VAL A 144 -16.90 -8.38 19.82
N GLU A 145 -17.61 -9.46 20.11
CA GLU A 145 -17.19 -10.83 19.81
C GLU A 145 -17.40 -11.18 18.33
N ASP A 146 -18.34 -10.51 17.66
CA ASP A 146 -18.55 -10.69 16.22
C ASP A 146 -17.49 -9.96 15.38
N PRO A 147 -17.03 -10.56 14.26
CA PRO A 147 -16.16 -9.88 13.31
C PRO A 147 -16.82 -8.62 12.76
N ILE A 148 -16.08 -7.52 12.81
CA ILE A 148 -16.50 -6.21 12.30
C ILE A 148 -15.95 -5.91 10.90
N GLY A 149 -15.06 -6.76 10.42
CA GLY A 149 -14.38 -6.69 9.14
C GLY A 149 -13.49 -7.92 8.96
N TRP A 150 -12.76 -7.94 7.86
CA TRP A 150 -11.94 -9.08 7.50
C TRP A 150 -10.60 -8.60 6.95
N GLN A 151 -9.51 -9.15 7.45
CA GLN A 151 -8.19 -8.96 6.86
C GLN A 151 -8.12 -9.84 5.60
N LEU A 152 -7.86 -9.23 4.46
CA LEU A 152 -7.65 -9.91 3.19
C LEU A 152 -6.18 -10.37 3.14
N ILE A 153 -6.00 -11.69 3.19
CA ILE A 153 -4.72 -12.36 3.08
C ILE A 153 -4.50 -12.78 1.64
N VAL A 154 -3.45 -12.27 1.00
CA VAL A 154 -3.10 -12.63 -0.36
C VAL A 154 -2.08 -13.76 -0.35
N GLU A 155 -2.45 -14.91 -0.89
CA GLU A 155 -1.67 -16.14 -0.73
C GLU A 155 -0.67 -16.33 -1.88
N HIS A 156 -1.08 -16.01 -3.10
CA HIS A 156 -0.30 -16.24 -4.31
C HIS A 156 0.83 -15.24 -4.47
N ILE A 157 2.07 -15.73 -4.57
CA ILE A 157 3.27 -14.92 -4.69
C ILE A 157 3.71 -14.87 -6.16
N LEU A 158 3.92 -13.66 -6.67
CA LEU A 158 4.47 -13.43 -8.00
C LEU A 158 6.00 -13.62 -8.03
N PRO A 159 6.61 -13.75 -9.23
CA PRO A 159 8.07 -13.66 -9.35
C PRO A 159 8.61 -12.33 -8.79
N PRO A 160 9.94 -12.21 -8.60
CA PRO A 160 10.56 -10.93 -8.29
C PRO A 160 10.20 -9.85 -9.31
N THR A 161 10.11 -8.61 -8.86
CA THR A 161 9.96 -7.42 -9.70
C THR A 161 11.13 -7.27 -10.66
N HIS A 162 10.86 -6.61 -11.79
CA HIS A 162 11.87 -6.29 -12.79
C HIS A 162 12.89 -5.28 -12.22
N PRO A 163 14.19 -5.38 -12.56
CA PRO A 163 15.23 -4.46 -12.08
C PRO A 163 14.93 -2.97 -12.28
N ASP A 164 14.22 -2.61 -13.35
CA ASP A 164 13.75 -1.23 -13.63
C ASP A 164 12.80 -0.65 -12.57
N SER A 165 12.31 -1.46 -11.63
CA SER A 165 11.49 -0.96 -10.51
C SER A 165 12.28 -0.03 -9.57
N ASN A 166 13.60 0.12 -9.76
CA ASN A 166 14.48 1.03 -9.01
C ASN A 166 14.36 0.89 -7.48
N LEU A 167 14.16 -0.35 -7.01
CA LEU A 167 13.97 -0.65 -5.60
C LEU A 167 15.22 -0.30 -4.79
N ARG A 168 15.02 0.39 -3.66
CA ARG A 168 16.08 0.70 -2.70
C ARG A 168 15.80 0.00 -1.39
N TYR A 169 16.85 -0.51 -0.74
CA TYR A 169 16.69 -1.12 0.58
C TYR A 169 16.14 -0.11 1.58
N SER A 170 15.05 -0.48 2.23
CA SER A 170 14.54 0.18 3.43
C SER A 170 15.09 -0.50 4.68
N VAL A 171 15.02 -1.84 4.71
CA VAL A 171 15.64 -2.68 5.73
C VAL A 171 16.50 -3.73 5.03
N ASN A 172 17.73 -3.88 5.49
CA ASN A 172 18.60 -4.99 5.12
C ASN A 172 19.25 -5.52 6.40
N CYS A 173 18.57 -6.45 7.07
CA CYS A 173 18.96 -6.89 8.40
C CYS A 173 19.90 -8.10 8.32
N PRO A 174 21.18 -7.98 8.70
CA PRO A 174 22.13 -9.08 8.62
C PRO A 174 21.90 -10.16 9.70
N VAL A 175 20.97 -9.94 10.65
CA VAL A 175 20.70 -10.88 11.75
C VAL A 175 19.56 -11.83 11.41
N CYS A 176 18.44 -11.31 10.91
CA CYS A 176 17.27 -12.12 10.56
C CYS A 176 17.11 -12.36 9.05
N GLY A 177 18.00 -11.79 8.22
CA GLY A 177 17.94 -11.92 6.76
C GLY A 177 16.85 -11.10 6.09
N LEU A 178 16.01 -10.39 6.86
CA LEU A 178 14.94 -9.57 6.32
C LEU A 178 15.48 -8.51 5.36
N LYS A 179 14.91 -8.50 4.16
CA LYS A 179 15.09 -7.47 3.14
C LYS A 179 13.74 -6.85 2.83
N SER A 180 13.66 -5.53 2.96
CA SER A 180 12.49 -4.76 2.51
C SER A 180 12.93 -3.57 1.70
N TYR A 181 12.01 -3.07 0.88
CA TYR A 181 12.31 -2.09 -0.14
C TYR A 181 11.37 -0.88 -0.05
N VAL A 182 11.86 0.22 -0.60
CA VAL A 182 11.05 1.37 -1.01
C VAL A 182 11.26 1.56 -2.51
N TYR A 183 10.20 1.93 -3.20
CA TYR A 183 10.26 2.36 -4.59
C TYR A 183 9.99 3.86 -4.67
N SER A 184 10.52 4.50 -5.71
CA SER A 184 10.18 5.89 -5.96
C SER A 184 8.70 5.97 -6.30
N LYS A 185 7.95 6.86 -5.66
CA LYS A 185 6.54 7.07 -6.02
C LYS A 185 6.38 7.71 -7.40
N THR A 186 7.47 8.14 -8.03
CA THR A 186 7.49 8.60 -9.42
C THR A 186 7.65 7.47 -10.43
N ASP A 187 8.21 6.35 -9.99
CA ASP A 187 8.58 5.23 -10.85
C ASP A 187 7.59 4.07 -10.57
N PRO A 188 6.89 3.56 -11.58
CA PRO A 188 6.01 2.43 -11.39
C PRO A 188 6.83 1.19 -11.03
N VAL A 189 6.25 0.32 -10.20
CA VAL A 189 6.76 -1.04 -10.05
C VAL A 189 6.63 -1.75 -11.41
N ALA A 190 7.67 -2.45 -11.80
CA ALA A 190 7.76 -3.15 -13.08
C ALA A 190 7.87 -4.67 -12.91
N TYR A 191 7.33 -5.40 -13.86
CA TYR A 191 7.45 -6.86 -13.98
C TYR A 191 7.85 -7.25 -15.40
N GLY A 192 8.46 -8.42 -15.57
CA GLY A 192 8.69 -9.02 -16.88
C GLY A 192 7.40 -9.56 -17.50
N PRO A 193 7.42 -9.94 -18.80
CA PRO A 193 6.22 -10.37 -19.52
C PRO A 193 5.65 -11.70 -18.99
N GLU A 194 6.44 -12.48 -18.25
CA GLU A 194 6.03 -13.73 -17.60
C GLU A 194 4.88 -13.55 -16.62
N ILE A 195 4.69 -12.36 -16.05
CA ILE A 195 3.57 -12.07 -15.13
C ILE A 195 2.22 -12.41 -15.77
N ARG A 196 2.06 -12.22 -17.08
CA ARG A 196 0.82 -12.51 -17.82
C ARG A 196 0.41 -13.98 -17.75
N LYS A 197 1.37 -14.88 -17.55
CA LYS A 197 1.14 -16.32 -17.42
C LYS A 197 1.07 -16.79 -15.98
N LEU A 198 1.75 -16.10 -15.07
CA LEU A 198 1.96 -16.53 -13.69
C LEU A 198 0.99 -15.88 -12.69
N ALA A 199 0.44 -14.71 -13.01
CA ALA A 199 -0.55 -14.08 -12.17
C ALA A 199 -1.86 -14.86 -12.20
N LEU A 200 -2.45 -15.02 -11.03
CA LEU A 200 -3.85 -15.40 -10.93
C LEU A 200 -4.69 -14.24 -11.45
N ASP A 201 -5.86 -14.59 -11.97
CA ASP A 201 -6.85 -13.59 -12.35
C ASP A 201 -7.52 -12.96 -11.08
N GLY A 202 -7.01 -13.21 -9.88
CA GLY A 202 -7.50 -12.64 -8.64
C GLY A 202 -6.47 -11.78 -7.94
N PHE A 203 -6.20 -12.09 -6.68
CA PHE A 203 -5.23 -11.36 -5.88
C PHE A 203 -3.89 -12.06 -5.92
N ASN A 204 -2.86 -11.24 -6.05
CA ASN A 204 -1.47 -11.65 -6.10
C ASN A 204 -0.68 -10.74 -5.16
N ARG A 205 0.43 -11.21 -4.60
CA ARG A 205 1.35 -10.37 -3.82
C ARG A 205 2.72 -10.38 -4.45
N SER A 206 3.44 -9.27 -4.30
CA SER A 206 4.84 -9.21 -4.71
C SER A 206 5.70 -10.23 -3.96
N HIS A 207 6.80 -10.62 -4.59
CA HIS A 207 7.86 -11.35 -3.90
C HIS A 207 8.52 -10.50 -2.82
N GLU A 208 8.79 -9.23 -3.14
CA GLU A 208 9.47 -8.29 -2.27
C GLU A 208 8.53 -7.79 -1.17
N LEU A 209 9.12 -7.49 -0.03
CA LEU A 209 8.45 -6.79 1.06
C LEU A 209 8.74 -5.29 0.95
N PHE A 210 7.76 -4.46 1.22
CA PHE A 210 7.83 -3.01 1.07
C PHE A 210 7.59 -2.30 2.40
N GLY A 211 8.21 -1.13 2.56
CA GLY A 211 8.10 -0.31 3.76
C GLY A 211 9.27 -0.51 4.74
N GLY A 212 9.28 0.34 5.77
CA GLY A 212 10.37 0.42 6.74
C GLY A 212 10.02 -0.13 8.12
N VAL A 213 11.08 -0.30 8.92
CA VAL A 213 11.02 -0.59 10.35
C VAL A 213 10.39 -1.96 10.66
N VAL A 214 9.23 -1.96 11.33
CA VAL A 214 8.72 -3.12 12.07
C VAL A 214 7.84 -4.04 11.18
N TYR A 215 7.26 -3.53 10.09
CA TYR A 215 6.26 -4.27 9.29
C TYR A 215 6.44 -4.08 7.79
N PRO A 216 7.48 -4.70 7.22
CA PRO A 216 7.59 -4.79 5.78
C PRO A 216 6.53 -5.77 5.25
N ASP A 217 5.75 -5.34 4.26
CA ASP A 217 4.60 -6.10 3.75
C ASP A 217 4.66 -6.13 2.21
N PRO A 218 4.32 -7.23 1.54
CA PRO A 218 4.31 -7.24 0.09
C PRO A 218 3.16 -6.36 -0.44
N ILE A 219 3.35 -5.78 -1.62
CA ILE A 219 2.28 -5.04 -2.28
C ILE A 219 1.23 -6.02 -2.82
N THR A 220 -0.03 -5.63 -2.76
CA THR A 220 -1.13 -6.37 -3.38
C THR A 220 -1.27 -5.98 -4.84
N ILE A 221 -1.25 -6.97 -5.72
CA ILE A 221 -1.28 -6.85 -7.17
C ILE A 221 -2.52 -7.56 -7.70
N VAL A 222 -3.30 -6.87 -8.51
CA VAL A 222 -4.56 -7.38 -9.07
C VAL A 222 -4.63 -7.09 -10.57
N PRO A 223 -5.25 -7.95 -11.38
CA PRO A 223 -5.54 -7.64 -12.78
C PRO A 223 -6.65 -6.59 -12.87
N GLN A 224 -6.74 -5.94 -14.04
CA GLN A 224 -7.70 -4.88 -14.29
C GLN A 224 -9.16 -5.27 -14.02
N ARG A 225 -9.52 -6.56 -14.17
CA ARG A 225 -10.89 -7.04 -13.88
C ARG A 225 -11.31 -6.83 -12.42
N ILE A 226 -10.38 -6.95 -11.46
CA ILE A 226 -10.70 -6.73 -10.04
C ILE A 226 -11.04 -5.26 -9.78
N ARG A 227 -10.36 -4.33 -10.45
CA ARG A 227 -10.75 -2.93 -10.40
C ARG A 227 -12.13 -2.69 -10.98
N GLN A 228 -12.50 -3.36 -12.08
CA GLN A 228 -13.85 -3.23 -12.63
C GLN A 228 -14.90 -3.80 -11.67
N LEU A 229 -14.66 -4.97 -11.08
CA LEU A 229 -15.51 -5.55 -10.03
C LEU A 229 -15.72 -4.55 -8.87
N PHE A 230 -14.64 -3.91 -8.42
CA PHE A 230 -14.72 -2.90 -7.35
C PHE A 230 -15.56 -1.69 -7.77
N LYS A 231 -15.46 -1.25 -9.03
CA LYS A 231 -16.25 -0.13 -9.57
C LYS A 231 -17.72 -0.50 -9.71
N GLU A 232 -18.03 -1.68 -10.25
CA GLU A 232 -19.38 -2.21 -10.45
C GLU A 232 -20.13 -2.28 -9.12
N HIS A 233 -19.48 -2.80 -8.08
CA HIS A 233 -20.05 -2.86 -6.74
C HIS A 233 -19.87 -1.58 -5.92
N LYS A 234 -19.29 -0.52 -6.49
CA LYS A 234 -19.08 0.78 -5.81
C LYS A 234 -18.33 0.63 -4.48
N ILE A 235 -17.31 -0.23 -4.44
CA ILE A 235 -16.45 -0.46 -3.27
C ILE A 235 -15.68 0.83 -2.96
N LYS A 236 -15.82 1.34 -1.74
CA LYS A 236 -15.19 2.59 -1.30
C LYS A 236 -13.87 2.35 -0.55
N GLY A 237 -12.90 3.24 -0.76
CA GLY A 237 -11.65 3.27 0.01
C GLY A 237 -10.48 2.50 -0.62
N ALA A 238 -10.69 1.85 -1.76
CA ALA A 238 -9.64 1.24 -2.56
C ALA A 238 -9.02 2.24 -3.56
N GLY A 239 -7.68 2.23 -3.64
CA GLY A 239 -6.86 2.98 -4.57
C GLY A 239 -6.07 2.03 -5.48
N PHE A 240 -5.78 2.49 -6.69
CA PHE A 240 -5.13 1.70 -7.72
C PHE A 240 -3.99 2.49 -8.37
N ALA A 241 -2.84 1.85 -8.55
CA ALA A 241 -1.71 2.38 -9.30
C ALA A 241 -1.25 1.36 -10.36
N PRO A 242 -0.87 1.77 -11.56
CA PRO A 242 -0.45 0.88 -12.63
C PRO A 242 0.88 0.20 -12.33
N ILE A 243 0.97 -1.06 -12.75
CA ILE A 243 2.24 -1.79 -12.92
C ILE A 243 2.65 -1.69 -14.38
N VAL A 244 3.95 -1.52 -14.62
CA VAL A 244 4.50 -1.53 -15.99
C VAL A 244 5.03 -2.92 -16.30
N ILE A 245 4.72 -3.41 -17.49
CA ILE A 245 5.34 -4.63 -18.01
C ILE A 245 6.50 -4.21 -18.91
N LYS A 246 7.69 -4.73 -18.58
CA LYS A 246 8.92 -4.53 -19.33
C LYS A 246 9.21 -5.79 -20.12
N GLU A 247 9.51 -5.63 -21.40
CA GLU A 247 9.85 -6.74 -22.32
C GLU A 247 11.34 -7.07 -22.26
#